data_AF-A0A2P7BF70-F1
#
_entry.id   AF-A0A2P7BF70-F1
#
_cell.length_a   1.000
_cell.length_b   1.000
_cell.length_c   1.000
_cell.angle_alpha   90.00
_cell.angle_beta   90.00
_cell.angle_gamma   90.00
#
_symmetry.space_group_name_H-M   'P 1'
#
loop_
_entity.id
_entity.type
_entity.pdbx_description
1 polymer ?
#
loop_
_entity_poly.entity_id
_entity_poly.type
_entity_poly.pdbx_seq_one_letter_code
_entity_poly.pdbx_strand_id
1 'polypeptide(L)' 'MVSLQIVFMVTDFITISSGLAATCIVIFGDTRRNAGQRSVAEKMVQIAAIGAAAIASLLVIT' A
#
# COMPACT_ATOMS: atom_id res chain seq x y z
N MET A 1 -17.88 12.30 14.20
CA MET A 1 -17.85 11.03 13.42
C MET A 1 -17.37 11.30 11.99
N VAL A 2 -17.98 12.23 11.25
CA VAL A 2 -17.56 12.62 9.87
C VAL A 2 -16.07 12.95 9.73
N SER A 3 -15.49 13.71 10.66
CA SER A 3 -14.07 14.11 10.54
C SER A 3 -13.09 12.93 10.66
N LEU A 4 -13.43 11.87 11.42
CA LEU A 4 -12.58 10.68 11.54
C LEU A 4 -12.67 9.81 10.27
N GLN A 5 -13.87 9.65 9.69
CA GLN A 5 -14.05 8.93 8.43
C GLN A 5 -13.27 9.59 7.28
N ILE A 6 -13.23 10.93 7.21
CA ILE A 6 -12.41 11.64 6.21
C ILE A 6 -10.92 11.33 6.39
N VAL A 7 -10.41 11.31 7.63
CA VAL A 7 -9.00 10.98 7.90
C VAL A 7 -8.68 9.54 7.50
N PHE A 8 -9.56 8.59 7.84
CA PHE A 8 -9.39 7.18 7.44
C PHE A 8 -9.42 7.02 5.92
N MET A 9 -10.36 7.68 5.23
CA MET A 9 -10.48 7.61 3.78
C MET A 9 -9.25 8.21 3.07
N VAL A 10 -8.74 9.35 3.54
CA VAL A 10 -7.51 9.96 2.98
C VAL A 10 -6.30 9.06 3.21
N THR A 11 -6.19 8.47 4.42
CA THR A 11 -5.09 7.56 4.74
C THR A 11 -5.13 6.32 3.85
N ASP A 12 -6.31 5.73 3.65
CA ASP A 12 -6.49 4.57 2.78
C ASP A 12 -6.09 4.86 1.33
N PHE A 13 -6.50 6.00 0.78
CA PHE A 13 -6.10 6.45 -0.55
C PHE A 13 -4.58 6.62 -0.69
N ILE A 14 -3.92 7.19 0.31
CA ILE A 14 -2.45 7.34 0.33
C ILE A 14 -1.77 5.98 0.41
N THR A 15 -2.27 5.07 1.26
CA THR A 15 -1.71 3.71 1.40
C THR A 15 -1.84 2.91 0.11
N ILE A 16 -3.00 2.95 -0.55
CA ILE A 16 -3.24 2.25 -1.81
C ILE A 16 -2.35 2.83 -2.93
N SER A 17 -2.33 4.16 -3.09
CA SER A 17 -1.54 4.81 -4.13
C SER A 17 -0.03 4.61 -3.96
N SER A 18 0.49 4.65 -2.72
CA SER A 18 1.89 4.36 -2.41
C SER A 18 2.25 2.89 -2.63
N GLY A 19 1.36 1.95 -2.29
CA GLY A 19 1.53 0.52 -2.59
C GLY A 19 1.55 0.22 -4.09
N LEU A 20 0.67 0.85 -4.87
CA LEU A 20 0.64 0.76 -6.34
C LEU A 20 1.92 1.35 -6.96
N ALA A 21 2.35 2.54 -6.52
CA ALA A 21 3.58 3.15 -6.97
C ALA A 21 4.81 2.26 -6.67
N ALA A 22 4.89 1.70 -5.45
CA ALA A 22 5.93 0.74 -5.08
C ALA A 22 5.92 -0.48 -6.00
N THR A 23 4.75 -1.07 -6.27
CA THR A 23 4.60 -2.21 -7.17
C THR A 23 5.07 -1.89 -8.59
N CYS A 24 4.65 -0.75 -9.14
CA CYS A 24 5.09 -0.29 -10.45
C CYS A 24 6.61 -0.08 -10.50
N ILE A 25 7.23 0.44 -9.43
CA ILE A 25 8.69 0.57 -9.32
C ILE A 25 9.37 -0.82 -9.23
N VAL A 26 8.73 -1.84 -8.68
CA VAL A 26 9.29 -3.20 -8.65
C VAL A 26 9.22 -3.87 -10.01
N ILE A 27 8.09 -3.73 -10.70
CA ILE A 27 7.84 -4.37 -12.00
C ILE A 27 8.57 -3.64 -13.12
N PHE A 28 8.46 -2.31 -13.18
CA PHE A 28 8.96 -1.47 -14.26
C PHE A 28 10.25 -0.71 -13.89
N GLY A 29 10.52 -0.50 -12.60
CA GLY A 29 11.73 0.17 -12.11
C GLY A 29 12.95 -0.74 -12.15
N ASP A 30 13.46 -0.86 -13.37
CA ASP A 30 14.81 -1.27 -13.76
C ASP A 30 15.28 -2.70 -13.46
N THR A 31 15.67 -3.34 -14.57
CA THR A 31 16.38 -4.61 -14.77
C THR A 31 17.68 -4.80 -13.97
N ARG A 32 18.12 -3.80 -13.19
CA ARG A 32 19.35 -3.84 -12.38
C ARG A 32 19.18 -4.37 -10.96
N ARG A 33 17.96 -4.56 -10.48
CA ARG A 33 17.71 -5.12 -9.13
C ARG A 33 18.01 -6.62 -9.11
N ASN A 34 18.96 -7.02 -8.27
CA ASN A 34 19.24 -8.43 -7.97
C ASN A 34 17.99 -9.12 -7.40
N ALA A 35 17.87 -10.44 -7.57
CA ALA A 35 16.71 -11.23 -7.16
C ALA A 35 16.26 -10.97 -5.70
N GLY A 36 17.20 -10.74 -4.78
CA GLY A 36 16.91 -10.39 -3.39
C GLY A 36 16.18 -9.05 -3.23
N GLN A 37 16.53 -8.02 -4.01
CA GLN A 37 15.87 -6.71 -3.94
C GLN A 37 14.44 -6.75 -4.51
N ARG A 38 14.19 -7.59 -5.52
CA ARG A 38 12.82 -7.86 -5.99
C ARG A 38 11.97 -8.54 -4.92
N SER A 39 12.50 -9.57 -4.27
CA SER A 39 11.81 -10.30 -3.19
C SER A 39 11.44 -9.39 -2.01
N VAL A 40 12.38 -8.55 -1.55
CA VAL A 40 12.09 -7.58 -0.47
C VAL A 40 10.98 -6.62 -0.88
N ALA A 41 11.02 -6.14 -2.13
CA ALA A 41 10.06 -5.17 -2.59
C ALA A 41 8.66 -5.78 -2.83
N GLU A 42 8.56 -7.03 -3.29
CA GLU A 42 7.30 -7.79 -3.30
C GLU A 42 6.70 -7.94 -1.90
N LYS A 43 7.54 -8.22 -0.89
CA LYS A 43 7.08 -8.31 0.51
C LYS A 43 6.57 -6.97 1.04
N MET A 44 7.22 -5.87 0.69
CA MET A 44 6.76 -4.53 1.05
C MET A 44 5.42 -4.18 0.42
N VAL A 45 5.19 -4.60 -0.84
CA VAL A 45 3.88 -4.45 -1.50
C VAL A 45 2.80 -5.27 -0.78
N GLN A 46 3.10 -6.51 -0.38
CA GLN A 46 2.15 -7.34 0.38
C GLN A 46 1.78 -6.70 1.73
N ILE A 47 2.76 -6.16 2.45
CA ILE A 47 2.53 -5.46 3.72
C ILE A 47 1.65 -4.21 3.50
N ALA A 48 1.93 -3.43 2.46
CA ALA A 48 1.12 -2.25 2.12
C ALA A 48 -0.34 -2.62 1.79
N ALA A 49 -0.56 -3.71 1.04
CA ALA A 49 -1.90 -4.19 0.72
C ALA A 49 -2.68 -4.67 1.95
N ILE A 50 -2.03 -5.38 2.87
CA ILE A 50 -2.63 -5.80 4.15
C ILE A 50 -2.96 -4.57 5.01
N GLY A 51 -2.06 -3.59 5.05
CA GLY A 51 -2.29 -2.32 5.76
C GLY A 51 -3.50 -1.56 5.23
N ALA A 52 -3.66 -1.45 3.91
CA ALA A 52 -4.84 -0.86 3.29
C ALA A 52 -6.13 -1.61 3.65
N ALA A 53 -6.12 -2.95 3.57
CA ALA A 53 -7.26 -3.77 3.95
C ALA A 53 -7.67 -3.58 5.42
N ALA A 54 -6.70 -3.45 6.32
CA ALA A 54 -6.97 -3.17 7.73
C ALA A 54 -7.63 -1.79 7.93
N ILE A 55 -7.12 -0.74 7.27
CA ILE A 55 -7.67 0.62 7.32
C ILE A 55 -9.10 0.65 6.75
N ALA A 56 -9.32 0.02 5.59
CA ALA A 56 -10.64 -0.10 4.98
C ALA A 56 -11.64 -0.86 5.88
N SER A 57 -11.21 -1.94 6.54
CA SER A 57 -12.06 -2.69 7.47
C SER A 57 -12.49 -1.86 8.68
N LEU A 58 -11.61 -0.99 9.19
CA LEU A 58 -11.93 -0.07 10.27
C LEU A 58 -12.96 0.97 9.82
N LEU A 59 -12.84 1.48 8.58
CA LEU A 59 -13.79 2.44 8.01
C LEU A 59 -15.21 1.85 7.88
N VAL A 60 -15.34 0.57 7.53
CA VAL A 60 -16.65 -0.11 7.41
C VAL A 60 -17.35 -0.28 8.76
N ILE A 61 -16.57 -0.43 9.84
CA ILE A 61 -17.09 -0.67 11.20
C ILE A 61 -17.40 0.65 11.94
N THR A 62 -16.91 1.81 11.44
CA THR A 62 -17.11 3.15 12.02
C THR A 62 -18.26 3.95 11.43
#